data_AF-A0A958DI61-F1
#
_entry.id   AF-A0A958DI61-F1
#
_cell.length_a   1.000
_cell.length_b   1.000
_cell.length_c   1.000
_cell.angle_alpha   90.00
_cell.angle_beta   90.00
_cell.angle_gamma   90.00
#
_symmetry.space_group_name_H-M   'P 1'
#
loop_
_entity.id
_entity.type
_entity.pdbx_description
1 polymer ?
#
loop_
_entity_poly.entity_id
_entity_poly.type
_entity_poly.pdbx_seq_one_letter_code
_entity_poly.pdbx_strand_id
1 'polypeptide(L)'
;HQFNSAFSIGFNVKLIRRSLADFSANGLGFDAGLLYALSDRWKIAGAVRNITTTLIAWDTGTKELVSPTLRMGSSYLIPLPGLNSYFIPNFDVIVQSQNTPNLSENGLDGGIFGGAIG
;
A
#
# COMPACT_ATOMS: atom_id res chain seq x y z
N HIS A 1 -5.46 -8.35 14.26
CA HIS A 1 -6.14 -9.54 14.84
C HIS A 1 -5.23 -10.73 14.56
N GLN A 2 -4.65 -11.38 15.57
CA GLN A 2 -3.80 -12.58 15.39
C GLN A 2 -4.70 -13.82 15.47
N PHE A 3 -4.81 -14.57 14.37
CA PHE A 3 -5.65 -15.77 14.29
C PHE A 3 -4.89 -17.08 14.61
N ASN A 4 -3.56 -16.99 14.79
CA ASN A 4 -2.68 -18.04 15.32
C ASN A 4 -1.34 -17.38 15.72
N SER A 5 -0.54 -17.93 16.65
CA SER A 5 0.77 -17.35 17.04
C SER A 5 1.74 -17.19 15.86
N ALA A 6 1.48 -17.91 14.77
CA ALA A 6 2.24 -17.88 13.53
C ALA A 6 1.77 -16.84 12.49
N PHE A 7 0.60 -16.20 12.64
CA PHE A 7 0.05 -15.34 11.59
C PHE A 7 -0.38 -13.97 12.11
N SER A 8 0.12 -12.92 11.47
CA SER A 8 -0.22 -11.53 11.75
C SER A 8 -0.66 -10.83 10.48
N ILE A 9 -1.75 -10.08 10.55
CA ILE A 9 -2.26 -9.23 9.47
C ILE A 9 -2.47 -7.81 10.00
N GLY A 10 -2.16 -6.82 9.16
CA GLY A 10 -2.34 -5.41 9.41
C GLY A 10 -2.89 -4.69 8.18
N PHE A 11 -3.67 -3.65 8.42
CA PHE A 11 -4.18 -2.77 7.38
C PHE A 11 -4.01 -1.32 7.82
N ASN A 12 -3.94 -0.41 6.85
CA ASN A 12 -3.83 1.01 7.09
C ASN A 12 -4.67 1.78 6.06
N VAL A 13 -5.30 2.85 6.53
CA VAL A 13 -6.07 3.78 5.70
C VAL A 13 -5.42 5.15 5.83
N LYS A 14 -5.22 5.83 4.70
CA LYS A 14 -4.61 7.16 4.61
C LYS A 14 -5.58 8.11 3.93
N LEU A 15 -5.88 9.21 4.59
CA LEU A 15 -6.59 10.34 4.02
C LEU A 15 -5.56 11.38 3.60
N ILE A 16 -5.57 11.76 2.32
CA ILE A 16 -4.67 12.76 1.74
C ILE A 16 -5.54 13.95 1.34
N ARG A 17 -5.21 15.15 1.81
CA ARG A 17 -5.83 16.39 1.35
C ARG A 17 -4.72 17.32 0.89
N ARG A 18 -4.77 17.76 -0.36
CA ARG A 18 -3.80 18.71 -0.93
C ARG A 18 -4.55 19.90 -1.49
N SER A 19 -4.13 21.11 -1.12
CA SER A 19 -4.63 22.37 -1.68
C SER A 19 -3.49 23.07 -2.41
N LEU A 20 -3.70 23.46 -3.66
CA LEU A 20 -2.73 24.23 -4.43
C LEU A 20 -3.47 25.35 -5.18
N ALA A 21 -3.23 26.60 -4.77
CA ALA A 21 -3.95 27.78 -5.26
C ALA A 21 -5.49 27.58 -5.16
N ASP A 22 -6.21 27.64 -6.29
CA ASP A 22 -7.67 27.49 -6.35
C ASP A 22 -8.16 26.04 -6.42
N PHE A 23 -7.25 25.05 -6.43
CA PHE A 23 -7.59 23.64 -6.65
C PHE A 23 -7.41 22.82 -5.37
N SER A 24 -8.36 21.91 -5.11
CA SER A 24 -8.30 20.97 -3.98
C SER A 24 -8.36 19.52 -4.45
N ALA A 25 -7.50 18.69 -3.88
CA ALA A 25 -7.43 17.26 -4.17
C ALA A 25 -7.61 16.45 -2.89
N ASN A 26 -8.51 15.46 -2.96
CA ASN A 26 -8.74 14.49 -1.90
C ASN A 26 -8.30 13.11 -2.39
N GLY A 27 -7.51 12.42 -1.58
CA GLY A 27 -7.00 11.09 -1.85
C GLY A 27 -7.34 10.13 -0.72
N LEU A 28 -7.63 8.88 -1.08
CA LEU A 28 -7.82 7.81 -0.12
C LEU A 28 -6.89 6.66 -0.50
N GLY A 29 -5.92 6.37 0.37
CA GLY A 29 -4.97 5.28 0.19
C GLY A 29 -5.25 4.14 1.16
N PHE A 30 -5.13 2.91 0.69
CA PHE A 30 -5.21 1.71 1.52
C PHE A 30 -3.95 0.89 1.35
N ASP A 31 -3.40 0.47 2.48
CA ASP A 31 -2.27 -0.45 2.55
C ASP A 31 -2.70 -1.69 3.34
N ALA A 32 -2.25 -2.86 2.92
CA ALA A 32 -2.46 -4.11 3.63
C ALA A 32 -1.15 -4.89 3.71
N GLY A 33 -0.94 -5.57 4.82
CA GLY A 33 0.25 -6.39 5.04
C GLY A 33 -0.05 -7.61 5.89
N LEU A 34 0.70 -8.66 5.63
CA LEU A 34 0.63 -9.91 6.37
C LEU A 34 2.05 -10.43 6.64
N LEU A 35 2.18 -11.12 7.76
CA LEU A 35 3.39 -11.80 8.19
C LEU A 35 3.00 -13.20 8.64
N TYR A 36 3.77 -14.18 8.18
CA TYR A 36 3.61 -15.57 8.54
C TYR A 36 4.93 -16.15 9.04
N ALA A 37 4.91 -16.73 10.24
CA ALA A 37 6.01 -17.49 10.79
C ALA A 37 5.88 -18.95 10.33
N LEU A 38 6.76 -19.36 9.42
CA LEU A 38 6.90 -20.75 8.98
C LEU A 38 7.47 -21.63 10.11
N SER A 39 8.25 -21.02 11.00
CA SER A 39 8.73 -21.59 12.26
C SER A 39 9.12 -20.47 13.22
N ASP A 40 9.59 -20.81 14.43
CA ASP A 40 10.14 -19.84 15.38
C ASP A 40 11.33 -19.05 14.82
N ARG A 41 12.00 -19.59 13.79
CA ARG A 41 13.20 -18.99 13.19
C ARG A 41 12.97 -18.41 11.81
N TRP A 42 11.91 -18.80 11.10
CA TRP A 42 11.68 -18.38 9.72
C TRP A 42 10.36 -17.65 9.57
N LYS A 43 10.43 -16.41 9.07
CA LYS A 43 9.26 -15.58 8.79
C LYS A 43 9.27 -15.12 7.35
N ILE A 44 8.09 -15.06 6.76
CA ILE A 44 7.82 -14.43 5.47
C ILE A 44 6.80 -13.33 5.65
N ALA A 45 6.87 -12.31 4.81
CA ALA A 45 5.98 -11.16 4.85
C ALA A 45 5.58 -10.74 3.44
N GLY A 46 4.36 -10.24 3.31
CA GLY A 46 3.85 -9.64 2.09
C GLY A 46 3.10 -8.36 2.43
N ALA A 47 3.28 -7.32 1.63
CA ALA A 47 2.56 -6.06 1.79
C ALA A 47 2.22 -5.44 0.43
N VAL A 48 0.99 -4.95 0.30
CA VAL A 48 0.53 -4.17 -0.84
C VAL A 48 0.23 -2.76 -0.35
N ARG A 49 0.72 -1.76 -1.07
CA ARG A 49 0.50 -0.34 -0.79
C ARG A 49 -0.20 0.33 -1.94
N ASN A 50 -0.93 1.41 -1.62
CA ASN A 50 -1.65 2.24 -2.59
C ASN A 50 -2.71 1.44 -3.38
N ILE A 51 -3.50 0.61 -2.67
CA ILE A 51 -4.53 -0.27 -3.26
C ILE A 51 -5.65 0.53 -3.94
N THR A 52 -5.86 1.80 -3.57
CA THR A 52 -6.95 2.61 -4.12
C THR A 52 -6.47 3.96 -4.61
N THR A 53 -6.96 4.26 -5.80
CA THR A 53 -6.75 5.44 -6.62
C THR A 53 -6.94 6.70 -5.81
N THR A 54 -5.87 7.47 -5.63
CA THR A 54 -5.99 8.89 -5.36
C THR A 54 -6.78 9.49 -6.53
N LEU A 55 -8.08 9.75 -6.37
CA LEU A 55 -8.79 10.60 -7.31
C LEU A 55 -8.33 12.03 -7.03
N ILE A 56 -7.14 12.38 -7.51
CA ILE A 56 -6.78 13.78 -7.68
C ILE A 56 -7.66 14.27 -8.82
N ALA A 57 -8.89 14.66 -8.48
CA ALA A 57 -9.72 15.47 -9.35
C ALA A 57 -9.15 16.87 -9.27
N TRP A 58 -8.35 17.25 -10.24
CA TRP A 58 -8.09 18.65 -10.49
C TRP A 58 -9.38 19.27 -11.07
N ASP A 59 -9.72 20.52 -10.76
CA ASP A 59 -10.86 21.22 -11.39
C ASP A 59 -10.68 21.42 -12.92
N THR A 60 -9.63 20.83 -13.51
CA THR A 60 -9.35 20.73 -14.94
C THR A 60 -9.75 19.40 -15.60
N GLY A 61 -10.27 18.41 -14.85
CA GLY A 61 -10.81 17.15 -15.40
C GLY A 61 -9.84 15.96 -15.51
N THR A 62 -8.59 16.08 -15.05
CA THR A 62 -7.59 15.01 -15.13
C THR A 62 -7.59 14.12 -13.88
N LYS A 63 -7.38 12.80 -14.03
CA LYS A 63 -7.24 11.81 -12.94
C LYS A 63 -5.80 11.27 -12.89
N GLU A 64 -5.13 11.40 -11.74
CA GLU A 64 -3.78 10.84 -11.54
C GLU A 64 -3.85 9.53 -10.73
N LEU A 65 -3.54 8.39 -11.36
CA LEU A 65 -3.49 7.11 -10.66
C LEU A 65 -2.14 6.91 -9.97
N VAL A 66 -2.13 6.81 -8.64
CA VAL A 66 -0.96 6.33 -7.90
C VAL A 66 -0.81 4.84 -8.15
N SER A 67 0.39 4.44 -8.57
CA SER A 67 0.65 3.05 -8.90
C SER A 67 0.79 2.18 -7.66
N PRO A 68 0.21 0.96 -7.66
CA PRO A 68 0.33 0.03 -6.55
C PRO A 68 1.77 -0.48 -6.40
N THR A 69 2.17 -0.72 -5.15
CA THR A 69 3.47 -1.31 -4.82
C THR A 69 3.27 -2.60 -4.04
N LEU A 70 3.84 -3.69 -4.53
CA LEU A 70 3.91 -4.97 -3.84
C LEU A 70 5.31 -5.16 -3.26
N ARG A 71 5.40 -5.54 -1.99
CA ARG A 71 6.63 -5.94 -1.31
C ARG A 71 6.45 -7.34 -0.74
N MET A 72 7.44 -8.19 -0.94
CA MET A 72 7.53 -9.51 -0.34
C MET A 72 8.88 -9.64 0.34
N GLY A 73 8.93 -10.29 1.48
CA GLY A 73 10.15 -10.42 2.26
C GLY A 73 10.25 -11.74 3.00
N SER A 74 11.47 -12.15 3.33
CA SER A 74 11.77 -13.33 4.13
C SER A 74 12.91 -13.02 5.08
N SER A 75 12.81 -13.50 6.32
CA SER A 75 13.83 -13.35 7.35
C SER A 75 14.07 -14.67 8.07
N TYR A 76 15.33 -15.00 8.36
CA TYR A 76 15.69 -16.21 9.07
C TYR A 76 16.56 -15.90 10.29
N LEU A 77 16.29 -16.50 11.44
CA LEU A 77 17.03 -16.29 12.68
C LEU A 77 18.09 -17.38 12.86
N ILE A 78 19.35 -16.96 12.92
CA ILE A 78 20.52 -17.81 13.13
C ILE A 78 21.08 -17.52 14.52
N PRO A 79 20.87 -18.40 15.52
CA PRO A 79 21.50 -18.25 16.82
C PRO A 79 23.02 -18.37 16.69
N LEU A 80 23.76 -17.58 17.48
CA LEU A 80 25.22 -17.62 17.60
C LEU A 80 25.57 -18.02 19.05
N PRO A 81 25.61 -19.33 19.38
CA PRO A 81 25.74 -19.80 20.76
C PRO A 81 27.00 -19.32 21.46
N GLY A 82 28.11 -19.14 20.72
CA GLY A 82 29.37 -18.63 21.27
C GLY A 82 29.35 -17.15 21.66
N LEU A 83 28.31 -16.40 21.29
CA LEU A 83 28.21 -14.95 21.50
C LEU A 83 26.94 -14.52 22.25
N ASN A 84 26.13 -15.47 22.75
CA ASN A 84 24.80 -15.19 23.32
C ASN A 84 23.96 -14.23 22.45
N SER A 85 24.10 -14.36 21.13
CA SER A 85 23.56 -13.41 20.15
C SER A 85 22.84 -14.14 19.02
N TYR A 86 22.17 -13.40 18.15
CA TYR A 86 21.52 -13.94 16.96
C TYR A 86 21.80 -13.05 15.75
N PHE A 87 21.90 -13.66 14.58
CA PHE A 87 22.03 -12.99 13.29
C PHE A 87 20.75 -13.23 12.48
N ILE A 88 20.20 -12.19 11.86
CA ILE A 88 18.94 -12.27 11.11
C ILE A 88 19.15 -11.69 9.70
N PRO A 89 19.52 -12.51 8.71
CA PRO A 89 19.48 -12.09 7.31
C PRO A 89 18.03 -11.86 6.85
N ASN A 90 17.82 -10.78 6.09
CA ASN A 90 16.57 -10.46 5.42
C ASN A 90 16.77 -10.37 3.90
N PHE A 91 15.78 -10.85 3.16
CA PHE A 91 15.69 -10.76 1.71
C PHE A 91 14.35 -10.16 1.34
N ASP A 92 14.35 -9.14 0.50
CA ASP A 92 13.15 -8.41 0.12
C ASP A 92 13.09 -8.24 -1.41
N VAL A 93 11.91 -8.48 -1.98
CA VAL A 93 11.56 -8.21 -3.37
C VAL A 93 10.49 -7.13 -3.40
N ILE A 94 10.70 -6.12 -4.24
CA ILE A 94 9.78 -4.98 -4.37
C ILE A 94 9.39 -4.87 -5.84
N VAL A 95 8.08 -4.95 -6.10
CA VAL A 95 7.49 -4.72 -7.42
C VAL A 95 6.73 -3.41 -7.36
N GLN A 96 7.17 -2.44 -8.16
CA GLN A 96 6.53 -1.13 -8.28
C GLN A 96 5.97 -1.01 -9.68
N SER A 97 4.65 -0.84 -9.77
CA SER A 97 4.03 -0.43 -11.03
C SER A 97 4.41 1.03 -11.28
N GLN A 98 4.73 1.37 -12.52
CA GLN A 98 4.92 2.76 -12.94
C GLN A 98 3.93 3.00 -14.08
N ASN A 99 2.75 3.49 -13.74
CA ASN A 99 1.83 4.06 -14.72
C ASN A 99 2.01 5.57 -14.72
N THR A 100 2.25 6.14 -15.89
CA THR A 100 2.00 7.55 -16.22
C THR A 100 0.72 7.60 -17.05
N PRO A 101 -0.49 7.64 -16.44
CA PRO A 101 -1.71 7.70 -17.21
C PRO A 101 -1.90 9.12 -17.73
N ASN A 102 -1.50 9.37 -18.97
CA ASN A 102 -2.04 10.48 -19.76
C ASN A 102 -3.40 10.02 -20.30
N LEU A 103 -4.46 10.28 -19.54
CA LEU A 103 -5.82 10.07 -20.01
C LEU A 103 -6.34 11.41 -20.55
N SER A 104 -6.28 11.56 -21.86
CA SER A 104 -7.03 12.58 -22.59
C SER A 104 -8.52 12.25 -22.48
N GLU A 105 -9.28 13.18 -21.92
CA GLU A 105 -10.74 13.17 -21.82
C GLU A 105 -11.36 13.06 -23.22
N ASN A 106 -12.10 11.97 -23.47
CA ASN A 106 -13.24 11.92 -24.38
C ASN A 106 -13.95 10.57 -24.22
N GLY A 107 -15.05 10.53 -23.47
CA GLY A 107 -16.02 9.44 -23.56
C GLY A 107 -16.65 8.96 -22.25
N LEU A 108 -17.75 9.62 -21.88
CA LEU A 108 -18.97 9.03 -21.28
C LEU A 108 -18.91 8.48 -19.84
N ASP A 109 -19.42 9.31 -18.93
CA ASP A 109 -20.61 9.07 -18.07
C ASP A 109 -20.75 7.75 -17.27
N GLY A 110 -20.92 7.86 -15.95
CA GLY A 110 -21.37 6.74 -15.12
C GLY A 110 -20.92 6.69 -13.66
N GLY A 111 -21.52 7.54 -12.80
CA GLY A 111 -22.00 7.19 -11.45
C GLY A 111 -21.03 6.81 -10.32
N ILE A 112 -20.95 7.66 -9.27
CA ILE A 112 -21.19 7.25 -7.87
C ILE A 112 -21.28 8.40 -6.83
N PHE A 113 -21.06 9.67 -7.18
CA PHE A 113 -21.22 10.77 -6.20
C PHE A 113 -22.01 11.95 -6.76
N GLY A 114 -23.29 11.70 -7.08
CA GLY A 114 -24.30 12.74 -7.04
C GLY A 114 -24.90 12.77 -5.63
N GLY A 115 -24.57 13.78 -4.84
CA GLY A 115 -25.29 14.07 -3.59
C GLY A 115 -24.39 14.42 -2.41
N ALA A 116 -24.19 15.72 -2.20
CA ALA A 116 -24.29 16.39 -0.90
C ALA A 116 -23.91 17.87 -1.09
N ILE A 117 -24.85 18.66 -1.62
CA ILE A 117 -24.92 20.09 -1.33
C ILE A 117 -25.82 20.24 -0.09
N GLY A 118 -25.33 21.01 0.86
CA GLY A 118 -25.98 21.45 2.08
C GLY A 118 -25.06 22.43 2.76
#